data_AF-A0AAV3RWE3-F1
#
_entry.id   AF-A0AAV3RWE3-F1
#
_cell.length_a   1.000
_cell.length_b   1.000
_cell.length_c   1.000
_cell.angle_alpha   90.00
_cell.angle_beta   90.00
_cell.angle_gamma   90.00
#
_symmetry.space_group_name_H-M   'P 1'
#
loop_
_entity.id
_entity.type
_entity.pdbx_description
1 polymer ?
#
loop_
_entity_poly.entity_id
_entity_poly.type
_entity_poly.pdbx_seq_one_letter_code
_entity_poly.pdbx_strand_id
1 'polypeptide(L)'
;MEKSPSIRDLLSNGIEWKLGGGQSINVWQHKFVNHTHTNKVITPMDEEFKDLRVSDLIYPEVGVWDFTKVNTMFYQMDCEIILQISLNNLDSENIPILKGHAKGLFTVKGTYKLIRVLETANNTEGTTSGHQTFKYNQIWSIDIPKKINHFIFKAIHNRLATIDNLIKRGIIVPNICSLCQKNSED
;
A
#
# COMPACT_ATOMS: atom_id res chain seq x y z
N MET A 1 20.70 -2.51 -7.35
CA MET A 1 19.94 -2.85 -6.12
C MET A 1 18.68 -2.00 -6.12
N GLU A 2 17.59 -2.49 -6.72
CA GLU A 2 16.27 -1.88 -6.54
C GLU A 2 15.76 -2.23 -5.14
N LYS A 3 15.51 -1.20 -4.32
CA LYS A 3 14.79 -1.40 -3.05
C LYS A 3 13.36 -1.77 -3.41
N SER A 4 12.92 -2.95 -2.97
CA SER A 4 11.51 -3.32 -3.02
C SER A 4 10.67 -2.22 -2.35
N PRO A 5 9.59 -1.74 -2.98
CA PRO A 5 8.79 -0.64 -2.44
C PRO A 5 8.25 -0.99 -1.05
N SER A 6 8.33 -0.04 -0.11
CA SER A 6 7.86 -0.26 1.25
C SER A 6 6.35 -0.54 1.24
N ILE A 7 5.88 -1.37 2.18
CA ILE A 7 4.43 -1.60 2.38
C ILE A 7 3.68 -0.28 2.54
N ARG A 8 4.29 0.75 3.15
CA ARG A 8 3.72 2.10 3.22
C ARG A 8 3.53 2.75 1.86
N ASP A 9 4.49 2.60 0.95
CA ASP A 9 4.45 3.18 -0.39
C ASP A 9 3.39 2.48 -1.24
N LEU A 10 3.33 1.14 -1.16
CA LEU A 10 2.32 0.32 -1.84
C LEU A 10 0.91 0.65 -1.34
N LEU A 11 0.74 0.84 -0.04
CA LEU A 11 -0.54 1.27 0.54
C LEU A 11 -0.92 2.67 0.08
N SER A 12 0.04 3.60 0.01
CA SER A 12 -0.24 4.97 -0.43
C SER A 12 -0.79 5.04 -1.86
N ASN A 13 -0.49 4.05 -2.71
CA ASN A 13 -0.99 4.00 -4.09
C ASN A 13 -2.32 3.24 -4.24
N GLY A 14 -2.70 2.47 -3.23
CA GLY A 14 -3.91 1.64 -3.22
C GLY A 14 -5.05 2.17 -2.35
N ILE A 15 -4.86 3.27 -1.63
CA ILE A 15 -5.87 3.85 -0.73
C ILE A 15 -6.59 5.02 -1.42
N GLU A 16 -7.91 4.92 -1.50
CA GLU A 16 -8.85 6.01 -1.79
C GLU A 16 -9.48 6.51 -0.48
N TRP A 17 -9.99 7.73 -0.45
CA TRP A 17 -10.71 8.25 0.71
C TRP A 17 -12.21 8.27 0.42
N LYS A 18 -12.99 7.67 1.32
CA LYS A 18 -14.42 7.97 1.40
C LYS A 18 -14.58 9.16 2.34
N LEU A 19 -14.97 10.29 1.74
CA LEU A 19 -15.18 11.54 2.46
C LEU A 19 -16.43 11.41 3.34
N GLY A 20 -16.24 11.66 4.64
CA GLY A 20 -17.31 12.02 5.56
C GLY A 20 -17.34 13.54 5.70
N GLY A 21 -17.12 14.06 6.90
CA GLY A 21 -17.06 15.51 7.16
C GLY A 21 -15.80 16.23 6.67
N GLY A 22 -14.73 15.51 6.30
CA GLY A 22 -13.53 16.11 5.70
C GLY A 22 -12.57 16.84 6.65
N GLN A 23 -12.85 16.95 7.95
CA GLN A 23 -12.03 17.72 8.91
C GLN A 23 -10.61 17.15 9.07
N SER A 24 -10.45 15.83 8.97
CA SER A 24 -9.14 15.18 9.12
C SER A 24 -8.32 15.12 7.83
N ILE A 25 -8.86 15.59 6.69
CA ILE A 25 -8.23 15.48 5.37
C ILE A 25 -7.70 16.85 4.96
N ASN A 26 -6.37 16.98 4.92
CA ASN A 26 -5.71 18.15 4.33
C ASN A 26 -5.65 18.02 2.81
N VAL A 27 -6.07 19.08 2.10
CA VAL A 27 -6.25 19.11 0.65
C VAL A 27 -4.94 18.82 -0.10
N TRP A 28 -3.82 19.34 0.37
CA TRP A 28 -2.53 19.27 -0.33
C TRP A 28 -1.75 18.00 0.01
N GLN A 29 -1.88 17.53 1.25
CA GLN A 29 -1.10 16.41 1.76
C GLN A 29 -1.72 15.05 1.44
N HIS A 30 -3.05 14.95 1.47
CA HIS A 30 -3.77 13.67 1.36
C HIS A 30 -4.25 13.38 -0.06
N LYS A 31 -4.32 12.08 -0.38
CA LYS A 31 -4.73 11.58 -1.69
C LYS A 31 -6.25 11.43 -1.84
N PHE A 32 -6.99 12.53 -1.69
CA PHE A 32 -8.47 12.47 -1.64
C PHE A 32 -9.17 12.67 -3.00
N VAL A 33 -8.42 13.09 -4.03
CA VAL A 33 -8.90 13.24 -5.42
C VAL A 33 -8.37 12.11 -6.30
N ASN A 34 -9.15 11.63 -7.26
CA ASN A 34 -8.77 10.49 -8.11
C ASN A 34 -8.16 10.92 -9.45
N HIS A 35 -7.02 11.63 -9.40
CA HIS A 35 -6.19 11.82 -10.60
C HIS A 35 -5.52 10.52 -11.02
N THR A 36 -5.50 10.25 -12.32
CA THR A 36 -5.01 8.99 -12.93
C THR A 36 -3.61 8.55 -12.47
N HIS A 37 -2.74 9.49 -12.10
CA HIS A 37 -1.35 9.19 -11.72
C HIS A 37 -0.99 9.57 -10.28
N THR A 38 -1.49 10.70 -9.77
CA THR A 38 -1.05 11.25 -8.47
C THR A 38 -2.01 10.94 -7.33
N ASN A 39 -3.30 10.81 -7.65
CA ASN A 39 -4.42 10.89 -6.69
C ASN A 39 -4.31 12.11 -5.75
N LYS A 40 -3.67 13.20 -6.20
CA LYS A 40 -3.50 14.44 -5.44
C LYS A 40 -3.91 15.62 -6.31
N VAL A 41 -4.34 16.70 -5.67
CA VAL A 41 -4.58 17.99 -6.30
C VAL A 41 -3.33 18.40 -7.07
N ILE A 42 -3.50 18.78 -8.34
CA ILE A 42 -2.39 19.19 -9.21
C ILE A 42 -2.15 20.70 -9.14
N THR A 43 -3.15 21.46 -8.71
CA THR A 43 -3.03 22.89 -8.42
C THR A 43 -1.89 23.11 -7.43
N PRO A 44 -0.94 24.02 -7.72
CA PRO A 44 0.12 24.37 -6.79
C PRO A 44 -0.45 24.83 -5.46
N MET A 45 0.11 24.33 -4.37
CA MET A 45 -0.26 24.74 -3.02
C MET A 45 0.13 26.20 -2.80
N ASP A 46 -0.83 26.99 -2.33
CA ASP A 46 -0.59 28.32 -1.79
C ASP A 46 -0.18 28.21 -0.31
N GLU A 47 0.92 28.86 0.06
CA GLU A 47 1.45 28.85 1.43
C GLU A 47 0.46 29.43 2.44
N GLU A 48 -0.38 30.39 2.03
CA GLU A 48 -1.42 30.96 2.89
C GLU A 48 -2.49 29.91 3.26
N PHE A 49 -2.71 28.92 2.38
CA PHE A 49 -3.73 27.89 2.53
C PHE A 49 -3.14 26.50 2.81
N LYS A 50 -1.91 26.39 3.31
CA LYS A 50 -1.24 25.10 3.58
C LYS A 50 -2.04 24.16 4.48
N ASP A 51 -2.84 24.71 5.39
CA ASP A 51 -3.61 23.96 6.39
C ASP A 51 -5.06 23.67 5.95
N LEU A 52 -5.43 24.07 4.73
CA LEU A 52 -6.77 23.90 4.15
C LEU A 52 -7.26 22.46 4.24
N ARG A 53 -8.43 22.28 4.83
CA ARG A 53 -9.11 21.00 4.97
C ARG A 53 -10.23 20.87 3.96
N VAL A 54 -10.57 19.62 3.65
CA VAL A 54 -11.71 19.31 2.77
C VAL A 54 -13.01 19.87 3.35
N SER A 55 -13.16 19.89 4.68
CA SER A 55 -14.30 20.52 5.36
C SER A 55 -14.48 21.99 5.05
N ASP A 56 -13.39 22.73 4.77
CA ASP A 56 -13.43 24.18 4.54
C ASP A 56 -13.98 24.51 3.13
N LEU A 57 -14.02 23.51 2.26
CA LEU A 57 -14.58 23.54 0.92
C LEU A 57 -16.05 23.11 0.89
N ILE A 58 -16.67 22.84 2.04
CA ILE A 58 -18.03 22.30 2.14
C ILE A 58 -18.90 23.27 2.96
N TYR A 59 -20.15 23.47 2.54
CA TYR A 59 -21.16 24.13 3.38
C TYR A 59 -21.67 23.13 4.43
N PRO A 60 -21.35 23.31 5.73
CA PRO A 60 -21.65 22.32 6.76
C PRO A 60 -23.16 22.12 6.99
N GLU A 61 -23.96 23.16 6.77
CA GLU A 61 -25.42 23.12 6.96
C GLU A 61 -26.15 22.24 5.92
N VAL A 62 -25.58 22.12 4.72
CA VAL A 62 -26.25 21.52 3.56
C VAL A 62 -25.51 20.27 3.06
N GLY A 63 -24.24 20.09 3.40
CA GLY A 63 -23.44 18.96 2.92
C GLY A 63 -23.14 19.02 1.43
N VAL A 64 -22.98 20.22 0.88
CA VAL A 64 -22.63 20.45 -0.52
C VAL A 64 -21.32 21.20 -0.63
N TRP A 65 -20.59 20.97 -1.73
CA TRP A 65 -19.38 21.71 -2.03
C TRP A 65 -19.66 23.20 -2.20
N ASP A 66 -18.74 24.01 -1.70
CA ASP A 66 -18.68 25.45 -1.94
C ASP A 66 -18.13 25.70 -3.34
N PHE A 67 -19.02 25.68 -4.33
CA PHE A 67 -18.68 25.82 -5.75
C PHE A 67 -17.81 27.05 -6.03
N THR A 68 -18.10 28.18 -5.39
CA THR A 68 -17.34 29.41 -5.58
C THR A 68 -15.92 29.26 -5.06
N LYS A 69 -15.76 28.71 -3.85
CA LYS A 69 -14.43 28.49 -3.26
C LYS A 69 -13.62 27.47 -4.05
N VAL A 70 -14.24 26.36 -4.48
CA VAL A 70 -13.55 25.35 -5.29
C VAL A 70 -13.08 25.94 -6.63
N ASN A 71 -13.95 26.64 -7.37
CA ASN A 71 -13.59 27.22 -8.67
C ASN A 71 -12.59 28.38 -8.60
N THR A 72 -12.44 29.02 -7.43
CA THR A 72 -11.48 30.12 -7.26
C THR A 72 -10.11 29.64 -6.79
N MET A 73 -10.07 28.55 -6.00
CA MET A 73 -8.82 28.05 -5.41
C MET A 73 -8.10 27.00 -6.25
N PHE A 74 -8.80 26.30 -7.15
CA PHE A 74 -8.23 25.17 -7.90
C PHE A 74 -8.27 25.38 -9.42
N TYR A 75 -7.36 24.70 -10.12
CA TYR A 75 -7.42 24.55 -11.56
C TYR A 75 -8.67 23.77 -11.98
N GLN A 76 -9.18 24.08 -13.17
CA GLN A 76 -10.41 23.49 -13.71
C GLN A 76 -10.46 21.95 -13.61
N MET A 77 -9.34 21.29 -13.88
CA MET A 77 -9.23 19.83 -13.81
C MET A 77 -9.40 19.28 -12.38
N ASP A 78 -8.90 19.99 -11.38
CA ASP A 78 -9.14 19.65 -9.97
C ASP A 78 -10.58 19.94 -9.57
N CYS A 79 -11.14 21.07 -10.01
CA CYS A 79 -12.54 21.44 -9.74
C CYS A 79 -13.51 20.36 -10.20
N GLU A 80 -13.36 19.89 -11.44
CA GLU A 80 -14.22 18.85 -12.02
C GLU A 80 -14.21 17.56 -11.20
N ILE A 81 -13.03 17.16 -10.70
CA ILE A 81 -12.90 15.96 -9.88
C ILE A 81 -13.48 16.17 -8.50
N ILE A 82 -13.13 17.27 -7.82
CA ILE A 82 -13.60 17.58 -6.46
C ILE A 82 -15.13 17.63 -6.42
N LEU A 83 -15.75 18.35 -7.37
CA LEU A 83 -17.20 18.53 -7.43
C LEU A 83 -17.96 17.23 -7.79
N GLN A 84 -17.30 16.25 -8.40
CA GLN A 84 -17.87 14.91 -8.65
C GLN A 84 -17.87 14.01 -7.40
N ILE A 85 -17.08 14.33 -6.37
CA ILE A 85 -17.02 13.51 -5.16
C ILE A 85 -18.32 13.67 -4.38
N SER A 86 -19.03 12.56 -4.16
CA SER A 86 -20.25 12.55 -3.35
C SER A 86 -19.92 12.69 -1.86
N LEU A 87 -20.47 13.73 -1.23
CA LEU A 87 -20.41 13.96 0.21
C LEU A 87 -21.54 13.15 0.87
N ASN A 88 -21.19 11.99 1.44
CA ASN A 88 -22.18 11.14 2.10
C ASN A 88 -22.05 11.29 3.62
N ASN A 89 -23.07 11.88 4.26
CA ASN A 89 -23.19 12.03 5.71
C ASN A 89 -21.98 12.75 6.38
N LEU A 90 -22.11 14.06 6.59
CA LEU A 90 -21.04 14.89 7.18
C LEU A 90 -20.66 14.47 8.61
N ASP A 91 -21.54 13.78 9.33
CA ASP A 91 -21.26 13.24 10.67
C ASP A 91 -20.46 11.93 10.64
N SER A 92 -20.20 11.39 9.44
CA SER A 92 -19.41 10.17 9.29
C SER A 92 -17.92 10.45 9.36
N GLU A 93 -17.18 9.49 9.94
CA GLU A 93 -15.72 9.53 9.95
C GLU A 93 -15.16 9.41 8.52
N ASN A 94 -14.01 10.04 8.27
CA ASN A 94 -13.28 9.88 7.02
C ASN A 94 -12.64 8.48 6.97
N ILE A 95 -13.09 7.63 6.05
CA ILE A 95 -12.66 6.22 5.97
C ILE A 95 -11.67 6.04 4.81
N PRO A 96 -10.44 5.57 5.05
CA PRO A 96 -9.55 5.12 3.98
C PRO A 96 -10.11 3.81 3.39
N ILE A 97 -10.50 3.86 2.13
CA ILE A 97 -10.95 2.72 1.32
C ILE A 97 -9.80 2.18 0.49
N LEU A 98 -9.80 0.87 0.24
CA LEU A 98 -8.85 0.24 -0.67
C LEU A 98 -9.41 0.20 -2.09
N LYS A 99 -8.65 0.68 -3.09
CA LYS A 99 -9.01 0.60 -4.53
C LYS A 99 -9.43 -0.82 -4.88
N GLY A 100 -10.64 -0.99 -5.40
CA GLY A 100 -11.20 -2.28 -5.82
C GLY A 100 -11.84 -3.15 -4.72
N HIS A 101 -12.00 -2.65 -3.49
CA HIS A 101 -12.71 -3.39 -2.43
C HIS A 101 -14.13 -2.85 -2.20
N ALA A 102 -15.14 -3.59 -2.67
CA ALA A 102 -16.56 -3.18 -2.68
C ALA A 102 -17.17 -2.82 -1.30
N LYS A 103 -16.52 -3.19 -0.19
CA LYS A 103 -17.03 -2.94 1.17
C LYS A 103 -16.30 -1.84 1.96
N GLY A 104 -15.31 -1.15 1.37
CA GLY A 104 -14.74 0.06 1.97
C GLY A 104 -13.95 -0.08 3.28
N LEU A 105 -13.77 -1.28 3.84
CA LEU A 105 -13.07 -1.46 5.11
C LEU A 105 -11.60 -1.84 4.89
N PHE A 106 -10.70 -0.99 5.40
CA PHE A 106 -9.27 -1.27 5.50
C PHE A 106 -9.02 -2.39 6.51
N THR A 107 -8.85 -3.62 6.02
CA THR A 107 -8.49 -4.78 6.86
C THR A 107 -7.09 -5.27 6.51
N VAL A 108 -6.32 -5.70 7.51
CA VAL A 108 -4.97 -6.28 7.34
C VAL A 108 -4.96 -7.42 6.30
N LYS A 109 -6.05 -8.17 6.21
CA LYS A 109 -6.21 -9.26 5.24
C LYS A 109 -6.40 -8.74 3.81
N GLY A 110 -7.18 -7.67 3.63
CA GLY A 110 -7.39 -7.02 2.34
C GLY A 110 -6.13 -6.34 1.82
N THR A 111 -5.38 -5.67 2.70
CA THR A 111 -4.13 -4.99 2.34
C THR A 111 -3.06 -5.96 1.87
N TYR A 112 -2.88 -7.10 2.55
CA TYR A 112 -1.92 -8.13 2.12
C TYR A 112 -2.28 -8.74 0.77
N LYS A 113 -3.58 -8.89 0.47
CA LYS A 113 -4.05 -9.35 -0.85
C LYS A 113 -3.75 -8.33 -1.95
N LEU A 114 -3.97 -7.03 -1.69
CA LEU A 114 -3.65 -5.98 -2.65
C LEU A 114 -2.15 -5.85 -2.90
N ILE A 115 -1.33 -5.85 -1.85
CA ILE A 115 0.13 -5.81 -1.95
C ILE A 115 0.62 -6.90 -2.90
N ARG A 116 0.10 -8.13 -2.75
CA ARG A 116 0.43 -9.24 -3.65
C ARG A 116 0.03 -8.98 -5.10
N VAL A 117 -1.15 -8.39 -5.34
CA VAL A 117 -1.61 -8.05 -6.70
C VAL A 117 -0.73 -6.96 -7.32
N LEU A 118 -0.38 -5.93 -6.55
CA LEU A 118 0.50 -4.84 -7.00
C LEU A 118 1.93 -5.35 -7.28
N GLU A 119 2.46 -6.24 -6.44
CA GLU A 119 3.73 -6.92 -6.67
C GLU A 119 3.71 -7.78 -7.95
N THR A 120 2.60 -8.46 -8.24
CA THR A 120 2.48 -9.23 -9.49
C THR A 120 2.29 -8.34 -10.73
N ALA A 121 1.63 -7.19 -10.59
CA ALA A 121 1.42 -6.25 -11.70
C ALA A 121 2.72 -5.49 -12.05
N ASN A 122 3.58 -5.19 -11.07
CA ASN A 122 4.87 -4.54 -11.32
C ASN A 122 5.94 -5.49 -11.89
N ASN A 123 5.69 -6.80 -11.89
CA ASN A 123 6.60 -7.81 -12.44
C ASN A 123 6.24 -8.22 -13.89
N THR A 124 5.48 -7.41 -14.63
CA THR A 124 5.12 -7.72 -16.03
C THR A 124 6.19 -7.41 -17.07
N GLU A 125 7.43 -7.13 -16.64
CA GLU A 125 8.60 -7.18 -17.51
C GLU A 125 9.58 -8.23 -16.99
N GLY A 126 9.38 -9.48 -17.38
CA GLY A 126 10.40 -10.51 -17.20
C GLY A 126 9.87 -11.89 -16.82
N THR A 127 9.86 -12.77 -17.81
CA THR A 127 9.82 -14.24 -17.71
C THR A 127 8.55 -14.89 -17.16
N THR A 128 7.79 -15.44 -18.11
CA THR A 128 7.02 -16.68 -18.00
C THR A 128 7.90 -17.84 -17.52
N SER A 129 8.24 -17.86 -16.24
CA SER A 129 8.63 -19.09 -15.56
C SER A 129 7.47 -19.45 -14.66
N GLY A 130 6.80 -20.57 -14.94
CA GLY A 130 5.75 -21.11 -14.10
C GLY A 130 6.28 -21.39 -12.69
N HIS A 131 6.30 -20.39 -11.83
CA HIS A 131 6.39 -20.60 -10.39
C HIS A 131 5.07 -21.26 -10.01
N GLN A 132 5.08 -22.60 -9.98
CA GLN A 132 4.17 -23.33 -9.11
C GLN A 132 4.38 -22.72 -7.73
N THR A 133 3.45 -21.87 -7.31
CA THR A 133 3.42 -21.33 -5.97
C THR A 133 3.20 -22.52 -5.06
N PHE A 134 4.29 -22.99 -4.44
CA PHE A 134 4.25 -24.10 -3.52
C PHE A 134 3.12 -23.84 -2.50
N LYS A 135 2.14 -24.75 -2.45
CA LYS A 135 0.95 -24.59 -1.62
C LYS A 135 1.36 -24.80 -0.16
N TYR A 136 1.85 -23.76 0.49
CA TYR A 136 2.34 -23.77 1.89
C TYR A 136 1.33 -24.35 2.89
N ASN A 137 0.03 -24.30 2.59
CA ASN A 137 -1.02 -24.97 3.36
C ASN A 137 -0.76 -26.48 3.51
N GLN A 138 -0.13 -27.11 2.53
CA GLN A 138 0.21 -28.53 2.56
C GLN A 138 1.24 -28.86 3.64
N ILE A 139 2.15 -27.95 4.00
CA ILE A 139 3.13 -28.18 5.08
C ILE A 139 2.41 -28.49 6.39
N TRP A 140 1.31 -27.79 6.66
CA TRP A 140 0.59 -27.90 7.92
C TRP A 140 -0.40 -29.07 7.95
N SER A 141 -0.72 -29.63 6.78
CA SER A 141 -1.60 -30.79 6.61
C SER A 141 -0.90 -32.14 6.81
N ILE A 142 0.43 -32.17 6.86
CA ILE A 142 1.19 -33.40 7.08
C ILE A 142 1.24 -33.73 8.58
N ASP A 143 0.95 -34.99 8.93
CA ASP A 143 0.97 -35.50 10.29
C ASP A 143 2.40 -35.79 10.77
N ILE A 144 3.15 -34.72 11.00
CA ILE A 144 4.54 -34.73 11.46
C ILE A 144 4.65 -33.71 12.62
N PRO A 145 5.59 -33.89 13.57
CA PRO A 145 5.89 -32.90 14.59
C PRO A 145 6.00 -31.47 14.03
N LYS A 146 5.29 -30.52 14.66
CA LYS A 146 5.21 -29.12 14.20
C LYS A 146 6.58 -28.44 14.07
N LYS A 147 7.58 -28.90 14.82
CA LYS A 147 8.98 -28.44 14.70
C LYS A 147 9.55 -28.67 13.29
N ILE A 148 9.21 -29.80 12.67
CA ILE A 148 9.66 -30.15 11.32
C ILE A 148 8.88 -29.33 10.28
N ASN A 149 7.57 -29.16 10.46
CA ASN A 149 6.76 -28.27 9.60
C ASN A 149 7.31 -26.84 9.58
N HIS A 150 7.71 -26.32 10.75
CA HIS A 150 8.34 -25.01 10.87
C HIS A 150 9.73 -24.96 10.20
N PHE A 151 10.51 -26.03 10.32
CA PHE A 151 11.80 -26.15 9.63
C PHE A 151 11.64 -26.14 8.11
N ILE A 152 10.73 -26.94 7.56
CA ILE A 152 10.40 -26.99 6.13
C ILE A 152 9.93 -25.62 5.64
N PHE A 153 9.04 -24.97 6.39
CA PHE A 153 8.58 -23.62 6.07
C PHE A 153 9.75 -22.63 6.01
N LYS A 154 10.67 -22.67 6.98
CA LYS A 154 11.88 -21.82 6.93
C LYS A 154 12.79 -22.15 5.76
N ALA A 155 12.97 -23.43 5.44
CA ALA A 155 13.81 -23.88 4.32
C ALA A 155 13.28 -23.37 2.97
N ILE A 156 11.99 -23.55 2.70
CA ILE A 156 11.34 -23.11 1.45
C ILE A 156 11.42 -21.58 1.28
N HIS A 157 11.36 -20.83 2.38
CA HIS A 157 11.48 -19.38 2.35
C HIS A 157 12.91 -18.86 2.41
N ASN A 158 13.92 -19.72 2.32
CA ASN A 158 15.34 -19.37 2.50
C ASN A 158 15.57 -18.54 3.79
N ARG A 159 14.88 -18.93 4.86
CA ARG A 159 14.89 -18.27 6.17
C ARG A 159 15.72 -19.00 7.22
N LEU A 160 16.36 -20.09 6.85
CA LEU A 160 17.33 -20.78 7.70
C LEU A 160 18.55 -19.88 7.92
N ALA A 161 19.12 -19.93 9.13
CA ALA A 161 20.30 -19.16 9.49
C ALA A 161 21.58 -19.86 8.97
N THR A 162 21.64 -20.10 7.66
CA THR A 162 22.86 -20.53 6.98
C THR A 162 23.79 -19.34 6.78
N ILE A 163 25.10 -19.59 6.62
CA ILE A 163 26.09 -18.52 6.48
C ILE A 163 25.74 -17.59 5.30
N ASP A 164 25.27 -18.13 4.17
CA ASP A 164 24.88 -17.32 3.01
C ASP A 164 23.65 -16.48 3.26
N ASN A 165 22.68 -16.99 4.02
CA ASN A 165 21.48 -16.23 4.37
C ASN A 165 21.80 -15.11 5.38
N LEU A 166 22.82 -15.30 6.22
CA LEU A 166 23.34 -14.25 7.10
C LEU A 166 24.08 -13.18 6.27
N ILE A 167 24.91 -13.58 5.31
CA ILE A 167 25.62 -12.65 4.40
C ILE A 167 24.63 -11.86 3.53
N LYS A 168 23.61 -12.53 2.96
CA LYS A 168 22.52 -11.87 2.20
C LYS A 168 21.76 -10.84 3.04
N ARG A 169 21.75 -10.98 4.37
CA ARG A 169 21.14 -10.03 5.31
C ARG A 169 22.11 -8.97 5.81
N GLY A 170 23.33 -8.91 5.27
CA GLY A 170 24.34 -7.90 5.62
C GLY A 170 25.11 -8.22 6.90
N ILE A 171 25.02 -9.45 7.43
CA ILE A 171 25.83 -9.88 8.57
C ILE A 171 27.20 -10.31 8.04
N ILE A 172 28.25 -9.67 8.52
CA ILE A 172 29.63 -9.95 8.12
C ILE A 172 30.10 -11.20 8.87
N VAL A 173 30.07 -12.33 8.19
CA VAL A 173 30.61 -13.62 8.64
C VAL A 173 31.46 -14.23 7.53
N PRO A 174 32.53 -14.97 7.87
CA PRO A 174 33.34 -15.66 6.86
C PRO A 174 32.46 -16.65 6.09
N ASN A 175 32.41 -16.53 4.75
CA ASN A 175 31.68 -17.46 3.89
C ASN A 175 32.48 -18.75 3.70
N ILE A 176 32.58 -19.52 4.77
CA ILE A 176 33.33 -20.77 4.79
C ILE A 176 32.40 -21.83 5.36
N CYS A 177 32.18 -22.90 4.60
CA CYS A 177 31.40 -24.03 5.04
C CYS A 177 31.97 -24.62 6.33
N SER A 178 31.12 -24.68 7.35
CA SER A 178 31.44 -25.24 8.66
C SER A 178 31.83 -26.73 8.61
N LEU A 179 31.43 -27.43 7.54
CA LEU A 179 31.68 -28.87 7.35
C LEU A 179 32.95 -29.18 6.54
N CYS A 180 33.23 -28.44 5.47
CA CYS A 180 34.35 -28.74 4.57
C CYS A 180 35.49 -27.71 4.63
N GLN A 181 35.29 -26.56 5.29
CA GLN A 181 36.24 -25.45 5.47
C GLN A 181 36.88 -24.91 4.18
N LYS A 182 36.32 -25.22 3.00
CA LYS A 182 36.95 -24.92 1.70
C LYS A 182 36.06 -24.18 0.73
N ASN A 183 34.76 -24.47 0.72
CA ASN A 183 33.80 -23.86 -0.19
C ASN A 183 32.86 -22.94 0.59
N SER A 184 32.21 -22.00 -0.10
CA SER A 184 31.01 -21.33 0.41
C SER A 184 29.93 -22.38 0.73
N GLU A 185 29.09 -22.12 1.73
CA GLU A 185 27.87 -22.91 1.86
C GLU A 185 26.99 -22.59 0.63
N ASP A 186 26.49 -23.59 -0.09
CA ASP A 186 25.52 -23.44 -1.19
C ASP A 186 24.54 -24.63 -1.10
#